data_AF-A0A7V8TD13-F1
#
_entry.id   AF-A0A7V8TD13-F1
#
_cell.length_a   1.000
_cell.length_b   1.000
_cell.length_c   1.000
_cell.angle_alpha   90.00
_cell.angle_beta   90.00
_cell.angle_gamma   90.00
#
_symmetry.space_group_name_H-M   'P 1'
#
loop_
_entity.id
_entity.type
_entity.pdbx_description
1 polymer ?
#
loop_
_entity_poly.entity_id
_entity_poly.type
_entity_poly.pdbx_seq_one_letter_code
_entity_poly.pdbx_strand_id
1 'polypeptide(L)'
;MREYIFNLYYFATDNLITHVAAVIYMHSGTDEQKRKYLLSKVGTDLSIAKYGDIPTILKDKENGISIERINSLMRLDNLTYIFSDLLKGYDENSFFVITPIQNGNINYQFRLEYEPLRQHHIDKFLGLDSLSNNDYLTKYYVNEKFNLTQLLVDDHFVPIHLLFNHGHYIASVKLLLSFIDTIAWIDIGEHHNFIKWVNLYADLTTLGITADELWELRNSLLHMSNLESKKVKKGDVRRISLTIQQRDSFETKTIGDTTYFNLIDFIYIIENAMIKWVETYNEDNIKIITFIERYDTIVRNS
;
A
#
# COMPACT_ATOMS: atom_id res chain seq x y z
N MET A 1 37.96 4.68 -14.97
CA MET A 1 38.27 4.20 -13.60
C MET A 1 37.77 2.77 -13.48
N ARG A 2 38.45 1.89 -12.73
CA ARG A 2 37.91 0.56 -12.39
C ARG A 2 37.08 0.68 -11.12
N GLU A 3 35.92 0.06 -11.12
CA GLU A 3 34.99 0.01 -10.00
C GLU A 3 34.39 -1.39 -9.88
N TYR A 4 33.77 -1.66 -8.73
CA TYR A 4 33.01 -2.88 -8.53
C TYR A 4 31.66 -2.78 -9.24
N ILE A 5 31.29 -3.83 -9.98
CA ILE A 5 29.99 -3.96 -10.63
C ILE A 5 29.38 -5.33 -10.34
N PHE A 6 28.05 -5.43 -10.36
CA PHE A 6 27.32 -6.55 -9.77
C PHE A 6 26.32 -7.17 -10.73
N ASN A 7 26.37 -8.50 -10.86
CA ASN A 7 25.20 -9.28 -11.28
C ASN A 7 24.47 -9.74 -10.03
N LEU A 8 23.25 -9.28 -9.85
CA LEU A 8 22.37 -9.59 -8.72
C LEU A 8 21.26 -10.52 -9.16
N TYR A 9 20.95 -11.51 -8.34
CA TYR A 9 19.95 -12.54 -8.62
C TYR A 9 19.01 -12.73 -7.44
N TYR A 10 17.71 -12.73 -7.68
CA TYR A 10 16.75 -13.24 -6.70
C TYR A 10 16.07 -14.49 -7.24
N PHE A 11 15.83 -15.45 -6.35
CA PHE A 11 15.31 -16.76 -6.69
C PHE A 11 13.86 -16.89 -6.23
N ALA A 12 12.95 -16.93 -7.19
CA ALA A 12 11.52 -17.10 -6.97
C ALA A 12 11.09 -18.53 -7.32
N THR A 13 10.49 -19.22 -6.35
CA THR A 13 9.81 -20.51 -6.56
C THR A 13 8.37 -20.35 -6.13
N ASP A 14 7.41 -20.66 -7.03
CA ASP A 14 5.97 -20.49 -6.76
C ASP A 14 5.62 -19.10 -6.21
N ASN A 15 6.19 -18.04 -6.81
CA ASN A 15 6.04 -16.63 -6.42
C ASN A 15 6.60 -16.25 -5.03
N LEU A 16 7.35 -17.15 -4.39
CA LEU A 16 8.06 -16.87 -3.14
C LEU A 16 9.56 -16.70 -3.39
N ILE A 17 10.10 -15.56 -2.99
CA ILE A 17 11.52 -15.26 -3.06
C ILE A 17 12.17 -15.67 -1.74
N THR A 18 13.08 -16.63 -1.78
CA THR A 18 13.64 -17.25 -0.55
C THR A 18 15.09 -16.86 -0.29
N HIS A 19 15.87 -16.58 -1.34
CA HIS A 19 17.27 -16.23 -1.24
C HIS A 19 17.71 -15.35 -2.41
N VAL A 20 18.88 -14.74 -2.24
CA VAL A 20 19.51 -13.85 -3.21
C VAL A 20 20.94 -14.30 -3.49
N ALA A 21 21.49 -13.88 -4.62
CA ALA A 21 22.90 -14.09 -4.91
C ALA A 21 23.51 -12.89 -5.65
N ALA A 22 24.82 -12.74 -5.53
CA ALA A 22 25.59 -11.71 -6.20
C ALA A 22 26.88 -12.28 -6.79
N VAL A 23 27.20 -11.84 -8.00
CA VAL A 23 28.53 -12.02 -8.61
C VAL A 23 29.17 -10.65 -8.76
N ILE A 24 30.40 -10.53 -8.29
CA ILE A 24 31.11 -9.25 -8.16
C ILE A 24 32.25 -9.23 -9.17
N TYR A 25 32.30 -8.17 -9.97
CA TYR A 25 33.35 -7.95 -10.94
C TYR A 25 34.05 -6.63 -10.70
N MET A 26 35.32 -6.54 -11.10
CA MET A 26 36.04 -5.29 -11.20
C MET A 26 36.14 -4.91 -12.67
N HIS A 27 35.48 -3.82 -13.08
CA HIS A 27 35.42 -3.43 -14.48
C HIS A 27 35.54 -1.92 -14.68
N SER A 28 35.90 -1.51 -15.89
CA SER A 28 36.02 -0.10 -16.26
C SER A 28 35.34 0.12 -17.59
N GLY A 29 34.68 1.27 -17.75
CA GLY A 29 34.01 1.64 -18.99
C GLY A 29 32.86 2.61 -18.71
N THR A 30 32.10 2.90 -19.76
CA THR A 30 30.81 3.59 -19.63
C THR A 30 29.76 2.65 -19.05
N ASP A 31 28.65 3.19 -18.57
CA ASP A 31 27.53 2.40 -18.05
C ASP A 31 26.95 1.44 -19.08
N GLU A 32 26.94 1.82 -20.36
CA GLU A 32 26.54 0.92 -21.45
C GLU A 32 27.51 -0.26 -21.61
N GLN A 33 28.82 -0.03 -21.46
CA GLN A 33 29.83 -1.08 -21.53
C GLN A 33 29.74 -2.02 -20.32
N LYS A 34 29.56 -1.48 -19.11
CA LYS A 34 29.34 -2.26 -17.88
C LYS A 34 28.08 -3.11 -18.00
N ARG A 35 26.98 -2.53 -18.51
CA ARG A 35 25.74 -3.25 -18.80
C ARG A 35 25.98 -4.41 -19.74
N LYS A 36 26.54 -4.17 -20.93
CA LYS A 36 26.81 -5.23 -21.92
C LYS A 36 27.69 -6.35 -21.34
N TYR A 37 28.70 -5.99 -20.56
CA TYR A 37 29.56 -6.95 -19.87
C TYR A 37 28.75 -7.82 -18.90
N LEU A 38 28.02 -7.22 -17.96
CA LEU A 38 27.20 -7.95 -16.98
C LEU A 38 26.17 -8.86 -17.67
N LEU A 39 25.47 -8.33 -18.68
CA LEU A 39 24.48 -9.09 -19.44
C LEU A 39 25.07 -10.30 -20.18
N SER A 40 26.32 -10.20 -20.66
CA SER A 40 27.03 -11.32 -21.29
C SER A 40 27.39 -12.45 -20.33
N LYS A 41 27.36 -12.19 -19.02
CA LYS A 41 27.70 -13.15 -17.96
C LYS A 41 26.50 -13.81 -17.33
N VAL A 42 25.32 -13.21 -17.44
CA VAL A 42 24.08 -13.71 -16.82
C VAL A 42 23.87 -15.20 -17.11
N GLY A 43 23.75 -15.98 -16.04
CA GLY A 43 23.55 -17.44 -16.09
C GLY A 43 24.84 -18.26 -16.17
N THR A 44 25.86 -17.75 -16.86
CA THR A 44 27.17 -18.42 -16.93
C THR A 44 27.99 -18.23 -15.66
N ASP A 45 27.68 -17.20 -14.88
CA ASP A 45 28.41 -16.83 -13.67
C ASP A 45 27.73 -17.28 -12.37
N LEU A 46 26.57 -17.95 -12.45
CA LEU A 46 25.86 -18.47 -11.28
C LEU A 46 26.68 -19.50 -10.49
N SER A 47 27.58 -20.23 -11.15
CA SER A 47 28.45 -21.21 -10.49
C SER A 47 29.47 -20.59 -9.54
N ILE A 48 29.73 -19.28 -9.65
CA ILE A 48 30.66 -18.53 -8.77
C ILE A 48 29.93 -17.50 -7.90
N ALA A 49 28.58 -17.54 -7.88
CA ALA A 49 27.78 -16.58 -7.16
C ALA A 49 27.91 -16.76 -5.64
N LYS A 50 27.92 -15.64 -4.92
CA LYS A 50 27.82 -15.60 -3.47
C LYS A 50 26.35 -15.55 -3.11
N TYR A 51 25.88 -16.51 -2.33
CA TYR A 51 24.51 -16.57 -1.87
C TYR A 51 24.36 -15.82 -0.55
N GLY A 52 23.22 -15.18 -0.37
CA GLY A 52 22.85 -14.46 0.84
C GLY A 52 21.38 -14.68 1.17
N ASP A 53 21.07 -14.49 2.45
CA ASP A 53 19.71 -14.47 2.93
C ASP A 53 19.07 -13.10 2.69
N ILE A 54 17.75 -13.11 2.64
CA ILE A 54 16.95 -11.90 2.59
C ILE A 54 16.83 -11.30 3.99
N PRO A 55 16.99 -9.97 4.17
CA PRO A 55 16.79 -9.31 5.44
C PRO A 55 15.43 -9.64 6.08
N THR A 56 15.44 -10.10 7.33
CA THR A 56 14.23 -10.52 8.04
C THR A 56 13.14 -9.44 8.09
N ILE A 57 13.54 -8.17 8.17
CA ILE A 57 12.63 -7.03 8.21
C ILE A 57 11.76 -6.89 6.94
N LEU A 58 12.20 -7.47 5.81
CA LEU A 58 11.49 -7.41 4.54
C LEU A 58 10.57 -8.61 4.29
N LYS A 59 10.70 -9.70 5.07
CA LYS A 59 9.93 -10.93 4.90
C LYS A 59 8.48 -10.72 5.35
N ASP A 60 7.54 -10.84 4.41
CA ASP A 60 6.09 -10.84 4.65
C ASP A 60 5.51 -12.25 4.77
N LYS A 61 6.33 -13.29 4.51
CA LYS A 61 6.01 -14.71 4.70
C LYS A 61 7.07 -15.38 5.57
N GLU A 62 6.71 -16.48 6.22
CA GLU A 62 7.59 -17.22 7.13
C GLU A 62 8.96 -17.56 6.50
N ASN A 63 8.97 -17.96 5.22
CA ASN A 63 10.15 -18.46 4.53
C ASN A 63 10.67 -17.54 3.42
N GLY A 64 10.20 -16.29 3.32
CA GLY A 64 10.64 -15.42 2.24
C GLY A 64 9.81 -14.16 2.04
N ILE A 65 9.97 -13.60 0.85
CA ILE A 65 9.27 -12.41 0.37
C ILE A 65 8.30 -12.81 -0.74
N SER A 66 7.07 -12.30 -0.71
CA SER A 66 6.10 -12.48 -1.79
C SER A 66 6.45 -11.66 -3.04
N ILE A 67 5.93 -12.07 -4.19
CA ILE A 67 6.12 -11.30 -5.43
C ILE A 67 5.46 -9.91 -5.33
N GLU A 68 4.38 -9.77 -4.59
CA GLU A 68 3.70 -8.50 -4.32
C GLU A 68 4.64 -7.53 -3.58
N ARG A 69 5.33 -8.01 -2.55
CA ARG A 69 6.33 -7.24 -1.81
C ARG A 69 7.53 -6.84 -2.68
N ILE A 70 8.00 -7.74 -3.55
CA ILE A 70 9.04 -7.42 -4.56
C ILE A 70 8.56 -6.32 -5.51
N ASN A 71 7.33 -6.42 -6.01
CA ASN A 71 6.75 -5.40 -6.89
C ASN A 71 6.69 -4.04 -6.19
N SER A 72 6.32 -3.98 -4.92
CA SER A 72 6.32 -2.73 -4.14
C SER A 72 7.72 -2.15 -3.96
N LEU A 73 8.72 -2.99 -3.69
CA LEU A 73 10.12 -2.55 -3.62
C LEU A 73 10.60 -2.00 -4.96
N MET A 74 10.23 -2.64 -6.08
CA MET A 74 10.52 -2.15 -7.42
C MET A 74 9.83 -0.83 -7.73
N ARG A 75 8.59 -0.62 -7.26
CA ARG A 75 7.86 0.64 -7.41
C ARG A 75 8.51 1.79 -6.64
N LEU A 76 9.20 1.48 -5.54
CA LEU A 76 9.89 2.44 -4.70
C LEU A 76 11.38 2.62 -5.03
N ASP A 77 11.89 1.95 -6.08
CA ASP A 77 13.33 1.88 -6.40
C ASP A 77 14.21 1.28 -5.30
N ASN A 78 13.62 0.49 -4.40
CA ASN A 78 14.28 -0.05 -3.21
C ASN A 78 14.57 -1.56 -3.34
N LEU A 79 14.52 -2.13 -4.55
CA LEU A 79 14.74 -3.55 -4.75
C LEU A 79 16.13 -4.00 -4.32
N THR A 80 17.16 -3.16 -4.42
CA THR A 80 18.53 -3.48 -3.96
C THR A 80 18.60 -3.82 -2.48
N TYR A 81 17.63 -3.41 -1.67
CA TYR A 81 17.64 -3.65 -0.23
C TYR A 81 17.54 -5.14 0.13
N ILE A 82 16.97 -6.00 -0.73
CA ILE A 82 16.99 -7.46 -0.51
C ILE A 82 18.40 -8.06 -0.60
N PHE A 83 19.37 -7.31 -1.13
CA PHE A 83 20.78 -7.69 -1.30
C PHE A 83 21.71 -7.03 -0.29
N SER A 84 21.19 -6.33 0.74
CA SER A 84 21.99 -5.48 1.63
C SER A 84 23.21 -6.18 2.23
N ASP A 85 23.07 -7.45 2.61
CA ASP A 85 24.16 -8.23 3.22
C ASP A 85 25.26 -8.56 2.22
N LEU A 86 24.89 -8.83 0.96
CA LEU A 86 25.83 -9.13 -0.12
C LEU A 86 26.56 -7.87 -0.62
N LEU A 87 25.92 -6.71 -0.50
CA LEU A 87 26.46 -5.41 -0.92
C LEU A 87 27.20 -4.67 0.19
N LYS A 88 27.20 -5.20 1.42
CA LYS A 88 27.87 -4.59 2.57
C LYS A 88 29.37 -4.39 2.30
N GLY A 89 29.82 -3.14 2.40
CA GLY A 89 31.22 -2.76 2.20
C GLY A 89 31.58 -2.36 0.77
N TYR A 90 30.61 -2.29 -0.13
CA TYR A 90 30.76 -1.72 -1.47
C TYR A 90 30.10 -0.33 -1.56
N ASP A 91 30.46 0.43 -2.59
CA ASP A 91 29.87 1.76 -2.86
C ASP A 91 28.39 1.58 -3.27
N GLU A 92 27.49 2.36 -2.68
CA GLU A 92 26.06 2.35 -2.98
C GLU A 92 25.76 2.75 -4.43
N ASN A 93 26.65 3.51 -5.06
CA ASN A 93 26.54 3.93 -6.47
C ASN A 93 27.12 2.90 -7.46
N SER A 94 27.53 1.74 -6.98
CA SER A 94 28.10 0.72 -7.85
C SER A 94 27.09 0.24 -8.88
N PHE A 95 27.56 0.05 -10.11
CA PHE A 95 26.69 -0.39 -11.20
C PHE A 95 26.23 -1.85 -11.00
N PHE A 96 24.93 -2.11 -11.09
CA PHE A 96 24.38 -3.45 -10.98
C PHE A 96 23.35 -3.76 -12.07
N VAL A 97 23.11 -5.06 -12.27
CA VAL A 97 21.95 -5.60 -13.01
C VAL A 97 21.27 -6.64 -12.12
N ILE A 98 19.95 -6.52 -11.96
CA ILE A 98 19.15 -7.52 -11.24
C ILE A 98 18.47 -8.44 -12.25
N THR A 99 18.63 -9.74 -12.08
CA THR A 99 18.02 -10.77 -12.93
C THR A 99 17.17 -11.74 -12.08
N PRO A 100 15.86 -11.84 -12.33
CA PRO A 100 15.01 -12.87 -11.72
C PRO A 100 15.40 -14.28 -12.19
N ILE A 101 15.44 -15.22 -11.26
CA ILE A 101 15.44 -16.66 -11.55
C ILE A 101 14.11 -17.22 -11.06
N GLN A 102 13.21 -17.55 -11.99
CA GLN A 102 11.85 -18.01 -11.71
C GLN A 102 11.74 -19.51 -12.01
N ASN A 103 11.42 -20.31 -10.99
CA ASN A 103 11.32 -21.77 -11.11
C ASN A 103 12.54 -22.40 -11.82
N GLY A 104 13.74 -21.92 -11.47
CA GLY A 104 15.01 -22.36 -12.04
C GLY A 104 15.36 -21.77 -13.42
N ASN A 105 14.48 -20.98 -14.03
CA ASN A 105 14.70 -20.37 -15.34
C ASN A 105 15.11 -18.90 -15.20
N ILE A 106 16.14 -18.51 -15.96
CA ILE A 106 16.58 -17.11 -16.02
C ILE A 106 15.55 -16.31 -16.80
N ASN A 107 14.97 -15.30 -16.16
CA ASN A 107 13.97 -14.47 -16.80
C ASN A 107 14.59 -13.16 -17.31
N TYR A 108 14.83 -13.10 -18.62
CA TYR A 108 15.40 -11.96 -19.31
C TYR A 108 14.39 -10.82 -19.56
N GLN A 109 13.08 -11.12 -19.51
CA GLN A 109 12.01 -10.17 -19.88
C GLN A 109 11.67 -9.19 -18.75
N PHE A 110 11.75 -9.61 -17.49
CA PHE A 110 11.51 -8.74 -16.32
C PHE A 110 12.78 -8.01 -15.86
N ARG A 111 13.71 -7.74 -16.77
CA ARG A 111 14.85 -6.87 -16.47
C ARG A 111 14.34 -5.44 -16.35
N LEU A 112 14.36 -4.93 -15.13
CA LEU A 112 14.08 -3.52 -14.90
C LEU A 112 15.24 -2.71 -15.48
N GLU A 113 14.90 -1.80 -16.38
CA GLU A 113 15.76 -0.67 -16.69
C GLU A 113 15.83 0.23 -15.44
N TYR A 114 16.75 1.21 -15.38
CA TYR A 114 17.06 2.05 -14.20
C TYR A 114 15.90 2.92 -13.69
N GLU A 115 14.67 2.66 -14.13
CA GLU A 115 13.49 3.36 -13.66
C GLU A 115 12.63 2.45 -12.76
N PRO A 116 11.99 3.03 -11.73
CA PRO A 116 11.09 2.30 -10.86
C PRO A 116 9.95 1.64 -11.64
N LEU A 117 9.45 0.51 -11.15
CA LEU A 117 8.29 -0.16 -11.76
C LEU A 117 7.08 0.78 -11.73
N ARG A 118 6.44 0.96 -12.89
CA ARG A 118 5.28 1.85 -13.10
C ARG A 118 4.26 1.17 -14.00
N GLN A 119 3.03 1.68 -14.03
CA GLN A 119 1.94 1.10 -14.82
C GLN A 119 2.32 0.90 -16.30
N HIS A 120 3.05 1.83 -16.93
CA HIS A 120 3.48 1.69 -18.33
C HIS A 120 4.38 0.47 -18.58
N HIS A 121 5.17 0.04 -17.59
CA HIS A 121 5.94 -1.19 -17.68
C HIS A 121 5.04 -2.42 -17.70
N ILE A 122 4.01 -2.42 -16.85
CA ILE A 122 3.03 -3.51 -16.76
C ILE A 122 2.27 -3.61 -18.09
N ASP A 123 1.79 -2.47 -18.61
CA ASP A 123 1.09 -2.39 -19.89
C ASP A 123 1.97 -2.93 -21.03
N LYS A 124 3.25 -2.54 -21.06
CA LYS A 124 4.25 -3.06 -22.01
C LYS A 124 4.44 -4.57 -21.88
N PHE A 125 4.53 -5.11 -20.66
CA PHE A 125 4.63 -6.56 -20.44
C PHE A 125 3.39 -7.32 -20.90
N LEU A 126 2.22 -6.69 -20.84
CA LEU A 126 0.95 -7.24 -21.32
C LEU A 126 0.73 -7.04 -22.83
N GLY A 127 1.64 -6.35 -23.53
CA GLY A 127 1.49 -6.03 -24.96
C GLY A 127 0.36 -5.03 -25.23
N LEU A 128 -0.02 -4.24 -24.22
CA LEU A 128 -1.01 -3.17 -24.36
C LEU A 128 -0.28 -1.90 -24.82
N ASP A 129 -0.89 -1.17 -25.76
CA ASP A 129 -0.46 0.20 -26.04
C ASP A 129 -0.64 1.02 -24.75
N SER A 130 0.42 1.66 -24.26
CA SER A 130 0.37 2.40 -23.00
C SER A 130 -0.57 3.60 -23.13
N LEU A 131 -1.85 3.40 -22.83
CA LEU A 131 -2.89 4.41 -22.95
C LEU A 131 -2.96 5.30 -21.71
N SER A 132 -2.31 4.94 -20.60
CA SER A 132 -2.42 5.69 -19.37
C SER A 132 -1.08 5.94 -18.67
N ASN A 133 -0.81 7.21 -18.39
CA ASN A 133 0.16 7.67 -17.39
C ASN A 133 -0.48 7.65 -15.98
N ASN A 134 -1.52 6.85 -15.74
CA ASN A 134 -2.35 6.91 -14.52
C ASN A 134 -1.78 6.11 -13.34
N ASP A 135 -0.46 5.90 -13.29
CA ASP A 135 0.14 5.39 -12.06
C ASP A 135 0.09 6.46 -10.98
N TYR A 136 -0.65 6.21 -9.90
CA TYR A 136 -0.79 7.15 -8.79
C TYR A 136 0.57 7.55 -8.20
N LEU A 137 1.57 6.64 -8.20
CA LEU A 137 2.90 6.96 -7.71
C LEU A 137 3.60 8.03 -8.53
N THR A 138 3.27 8.20 -9.82
CA THR A 138 3.80 9.30 -10.64
C THR A 138 3.40 10.67 -10.08
N LYS A 139 2.21 10.79 -9.49
CA LYS A 139 1.70 12.04 -8.91
C LYS A 139 2.09 12.21 -7.44
N TYR A 140 2.09 11.11 -6.68
CA TYR A 140 2.20 11.18 -5.21
C TYR A 140 3.56 10.75 -4.65
N TYR A 141 4.47 10.20 -5.47
CA TYR A 141 5.83 9.88 -5.05
C TYR A 141 6.81 10.85 -5.70
N VAL A 142 7.18 11.92 -4.98
CA VAL A 142 7.98 13.04 -5.50
C VAL A 142 9.20 13.26 -4.60
N ASN A 143 10.38 13.37 -5.20
CA ASN A 143 11.65 13.58 -4.49
C ASN A 143 11.86 12.57 -3.35
N GLU A 144 11.66 11.27 -3.63
CA GLU A 144 11.79 10.16 -2.67
C GLU A 144 10.80 10.22 -1.49
N LYS A 145 9.79 11.10 -1.56
CA LYS A 145 8.76 11.24 -0.53
C LYS A 145 7.39 10.83 -1.07
N PHE A 146 6.74 9.93 -0.35
CA PHE A 146 5.37 9.54 -0.65
C PHE A 146 4.38 10.48 0.05
N ASN A 147 3.67 11.31 -0.72
CA ASN A 147 2.63 12.20 -0.23
C ASN A 147 1.31 11.44 -0.06
N LEU A 148 1.28 10.59 0.97
CA LEU A 148 0.11 9.77 1.32
C LEU A 148 -1.12 10.62 1.65
N THR A 149 -0.94 11.73 2.39
CA THR A 149 -2.05 12.62 2.75
C THR A 149 -2.77 13.14 1.51
N GLN A 150 -2.03 13.63 0.51
CA GLN A 150 -2.66 14.19 -0.69
C GLN A 150 -3.36 13.10 -1.53
N LEU A 151 -2.80 11.89 -1.60
CA LEU A 151 -3.45 10.75 -2.25
C LEU A 151 -4.83 10.48 -1.63
N LEU A 152 -4.88 10.32 -0.31
CA LEU A 152 -6.13 10.00 0.40
C LEU A 152 -7.15 11.15 0.34
N VAL A 153 -6.68 12.39 0.37
CA VAL A 153 -7.55 13.56 0.23
C VAL A 153 -8.20 13.60 -1.16
N ASP A 154 -7.39 13.42 -2.22
CA ASP A 154 -7.87 13.47 -3.60
C ASP A 154 -8.85 12.32 -3.90
N ASP A 155 -8.52 11.09 -3.47
CA ASP A 155 -9.31 9.90 -3.79
C ASP A 155 -10.60 9.78 -2.97
N HIS A 156 -10.62 10.30 -1.74
CA HIS A 156 -11.70 10.05 -0.79
C HIS A 156 -12.35 11.33 -0.27
N PHE A 157 -11.60 12.21 0.38
CA PHE A 157 -12.22 13.35 1.07
C PHE A 157 -12.79 14.40 0.12
N VAL A 158 -12.14 14.67 -1.02
CA VAL A 158 -12.70 15.57 -2.04
C VAL A 158 -14.07 15.06 -2.52
N PRO A 159 -14.24 13.79 -2.94
CA PRO A 159 -15.55 13.22 -3.25
C PRO A 159 -16.56 13.24 -2.09
N ILE A 160 -16.13 12.89 -0.87
CA ILE A 160 -17.00 12.86 0.33
C ILE A 160 -17.59 14.26 0.60
N HIS A 161 -16.74 15.29 0.58
CA HIS A 161 -17.16 16.69 0.77
C HIS A 161 -18.01 17.19 -0.38
N LEU A 162 -17.67 16.85 -1.62
CA LEU A 162 -18.47 17.22 -2.78
C LEU A 162 -19.91 16.71 -2.64
N LEU A 163 -20.09 15.43 -2.31
CA LEU A 163 -21.40 14.84 -2.09
C LEU A 163 -22.14 15.48 -0.91
N PHE A 164 -21.43 15.71 0.21
CA PHE A 164 -22.01 16.34 1.39
C PHE A 164 -22.54 17.75 1.07
N ASN A 165 -21.72 18.57 0.42
CA ASN A 165 -22.03 19.97 0.08
C ASN A 165 -23.18 20.10 -0.92
N HIS A 166 -23.43 19.07 -1.73
CA HIS A 166 -24.57 19.01 -2.66
C HIS A 166 -25.81 18.29 -2.07
N GLY A 167 -25.82 18.01 -0.76
CA GLY A 167 -26.96 17.39 -0.08
C GLY A 167 -27.12 15.88 -0.30
N HIS A 168 -26.14 15.21 -0.92
CA HIS A 168 -26.13 13.77 -1.13
C HIS A 168 -25.58 13.02 0.10
N TYR A 169 -26.17 13.26 1.28
CA TYR A 169 -25.63 12.81 2.57
C TYR A 169 -25.46 11.30 2.69
N ILE A 170 -26.43 10.51 2.23
CA ILE A 170 -26.32 9.03 2.28
C ILE A 170 -25.17 8.54 1.40
N ALA A 171 -24.97 9.14 0.23
CA ALA A 171 -23.85 8.78 -0.64
C ALA A 171 -22.50 9.18 -0.02
N SER A 172 -22.43 10.37 0.57
CA SER A 172 -21.25 10.86 1.30
C SER A 172 -20.86 9.91 2.44
N VAL A 173 -21.84 9.47 3.25
CA VAL A 173 -21.63 8.51 4.34
C VAL A 173 -21.17 7.15 3.83
N LYS A 174 -21.77 6.65 2.75
CA LYS A 174 -21.35 5.36 2.16
C LYS A 174 -19.90 5.42 1.69
N LEU A 175 -19.47 6.53 1.08
CA LEU A 175 -18.06 6.72 0.72
C LEU A 175 -17.16 6.84 1.95
N LEU A 176 -17.57 7.56 2.99
CA LEU A 176 -16.79 7.68 4.23
C LEU A 176 -16.58 6.32 4.90
N LEU A 177 -17.62 5.49 4.97
CA LEU A 177 -17.53 4.14 5.53
C LEU A 177 -16.66 3.22 4.67
N SER A 178 -16.77 3.32 3.34
CA SER A 178 -15.89 2.61 2.40
C SER A 178 -14.43 3.05 2.53
N PHE A 179 -14.19 4.33 2.77
CA PHE A 179 -12.85 4.85 3.03
C PHE A 179 -12.23 4.24 4.29
N ILE A 180 -13.01 4.12 5.38
CA ILE A 180 -12.54 3.47 6.61
C ILE A 180 -12.21 1.99 6.35
N ASP A 181 -13.02 1.26 5.57
CA ASP A 181 -12.69 -0.12 5.17
C ASP A 181 -11.36 -0.18 4.42
N THR A 182 -11.15 0.73 3.46
CA THR A 182 -9.92 0.82 2.65
C THR A 182 -8.69 1.04 3.52
N ILE A 183 -8.67 2.08 4.36
CA ILE A 183 -7.49 2.39 5.20
C ILE A 183 -7.27 1.33 6.28
N ALA A 184 -8.34 0.74 6.82
CA ALA A 184 -8.23 -0.35 7.78
C ALA A 184 -7.60 -1.60 7.14
N TRP A 185 -7.98 -1.94 5.91
CA TRP A 185 -7.34 -3.01 5.14
C TRP A 185 -5.87 -2.69 4.86
N ILE A 186 -5.58 -1.48 4.38
CA ILE A 186 -4.22 -1.05 4.06
C ILE A 186 -3.31 -1.09 5.29
N ASP A 187 -3.77 -0.64 6.44
CA ASP A 187 -2.98 -0.56 7.67
C ASP A 187 -2.87 -1.91 8.38
N ILE A 188 -4.01 -2.55 8.66
CA ILE A 188 -4.09 -3.72 9.54
C ILE A 188 -4.09 -5.03 8.74
N GLY A 189 -4.65 -5.05 7.55
CA GLY A 189 -4.86 -6.25 6.76
C GLY A 189 -6.13 -6.99 7.18
N GLU A 190 -6.02 -8.29 7.47
CA GLU A 190 -7.18 -9.20 7.63
C GLU A 190 -7.92 -9.08 8.98
N HIS A 191 -9.17 -9.58 8.98
CA HIS A 191 -10.11 -9.76 10.11
C HIS A 191 -10.27 -8.61 11.13
N HIS A 192 -11.49 -8.08 11.23
CA HIS A 192 -11.90 -7.03 12.17
C HIS A 192 -11.07 -5.74 12.09
N ASN A 193 -10.49 -5.48 10.92
CA ASN A 193 -9.65 -4.31 10.66
C ASN A 193 -10.39 -2.99 10.90
N PHE A 194 -11.66 -2.85 10.47
CA PHE A 194 -12.45 -1.63 10.63
C PHE A 194 -12.52 -1.17 12.08
N ILE A 195 -13.00 -2.05 12.98
CA ILE A 195 -13.16 -1.75 14.41
C ILE A 195 -11.80 -1.42 15.05
N LYS A 196 -10.77 -2.22 14.72
CA LYS A 196 -9.41 -2.00 15.24
C LYS A 196 -8.87 -0.64 14.81
N TRP A 197 -8.99 -0.29 13.53
CA TRP A 197 -8.48 0.97 12.99
C TRP A 197 -9.20 2.17 13.61
N VAL A 198 -10.53 2.10 13.70
CA VAL A 198 -11.33 3.15 14.35
C VAL A 198 -10.92 3.34 15.82
N ASN A 199 -10.77 2.25 16.58
CA ASN A 199 -10.33 2.33 17.97
C ASN A 199 -8.89 2.85 18.14
N LEU A 200 -8.02 2.65 17.15
CA LEU A 200 -6.63 3.11 17.19
C LEU A 200 -6.52 4.61 16.90
N TYR A 201 -7.29 5.12 15.94
CA TYR A 201 -7.05 6.45 15.37
C TYR A 201 -8.17 7.47 15.60
N ALA A 202 -9.43 7.02 15.73
CA ALA A 202 -10.58 7.90 15.87
C ALA A 202 -11.01 8.07 17.33
N ASP A 203 -11.31 9.30 17.71
CA ASP A 203 -11.93 9.61 19.00
C ASP A 203 -13.44 9.78 18.81
N LEU A 204 -14.20 8.75 19.16
CA LEU A 204 -15.66 8.74 19.06
C LEU A 204 -16.35 9.22 20.34
N THR A 205 -15.61 9.59 21.39
CA THR A 205 -16.19 9.93 22.68
C THR A 205 -17.16 11.09 22.59
N THR A 206 -16.85 12.09 21.78
CA THR A 206 -17.69 13.27 21.53
C THR A 206 -18.99 12.95 20.78
N LEU A 207 -19.02 11.83 20.02
CA LEU A 207 -20.22 11.35 19.34
C LEU A 207 -21.06 10.43 20.21
N GLY A 208 -20.57 9.97 21.37
CA GLY A 208 -21.32 9.06 22.25
C GLY A 208 -21.67 7.71 21.61
N ILE A 209 -20.88 7.27 20.62
CA ILE A 209 -21.02 5.99 19.91
C ILE A 209 -19.73 5.17 20.00
N THR A 210 -19.82 3.90 19.68
CA THR A 210 -18.71 2.94 19.68
C THR A 210 -18.35 2.48 18.28
N ALA A 211 -17.13 1.93 18.12
CA ALA A 211 -16.70 1.34 16.85
C ALA A 211 -17.56 0.14 16.42
N ASP A 212 -18.04 -0.67 17.38
CA ASP A 212 -18.99 -1.75 17.13
C ASP A 212 -20.32 -1.24 16.57
N GLU A 213 -20.85 -0.15 17.12
CA GLU A 213 -22.06 0.49 16.60
C GLU A 213 -21.87 1.03 15.18
N LEU A 214 -20.72 1.66 14.91
CA LEU A 214 -20.36 2.09 13.55
C LEU A 214 -20.20 0.93 12.57
N TRP A 215 -19.61 -0.18 12.99
CA TRP A 215 -19.50 -1.39 12.17
C TRP A 215 -20.88 -1.94 11.78
N GLU A 216 -21.82 -1.99 12.72
CA GLU A 216 -23.18 -2.44 12.43
C GLU A 216 -23.96 -1.45 11.56
N LEU A 217 -23.78 -0.14 11.76
CA LEU A 217 -24.31 0.90 10.85
C LEU A 217 -23.76 0.71 9.43
N ARG A 218 -22.45 0.46 9.31
CA ARG A 218 -21.77 0.20 8.04
C ARG A 218 -22.34 -1.01 7.31
N ASN A 219 -22.51 -2.13 8.01
CA ASN A 219 -23.15 -3.32 7.44
C ASN A 219 -24.57 -3.03 6.96
N SER A 220 -25.33 -2.24 7.72
CA SER A 220 -26.71 -1.93 7.40
C SER A 220 -26.83 -1.01 6.18
N LEU A 221 -26.01 0.05 6.10
CA LEU A 221 -26.02 1.02 5.00
C LEU A 221 -25.39 0.49 3.70
N LEU A 222 -24.28 -0.24 3.78
CA LEU A 222 -23.57 -0.72 2.59
C LEU A 222 -24.15 -2.02 2.03
N HIS A 223 -24.65 -2.93 2.87
CA HIS A 223 -25.09 -4.25 2.41
C HIS A 223 -26.60 -4.47 2.40
N MET A 224 -27.37 -3.74 3.22
CA MET A 224 -28.81 -3.97 3.33
C MET A 224 -29.65 -2.77 2.92
N SER A 225 -29.03 -1.59 2.79
CA SER A 225 -29.70 -0.30 2.53
C SER A 225 -30.86 -0.01 3.50
N ASN A 226 -30.71 -0.40 4.77
CA ASN A 226 -31.63 -0.08 5.88
C ASN A 226 -30.82 0.05 7.20
N LEU A 227 -31.48 0.25 8.35
CA LEU A 227 -30.82 0.41 9.66
C LEU A 227 -30.78 -0.88 10.51
N GLU A 228 -31.13 -2.03 9.94
CA GLU A 228 -31.54 -3.22 10.69
C GLU A 228 -30.53 -4.37 10.66
N SER A 229 -29.32 -4.14 11.19
CA SER A 229 -28.30 -5.19 11.33
C SER A 229 -28.82 -6.41 12.13
N LYS A 230 -28.26 -7.60 11.89
CA LYS A 230 -28.62 -8.81 12.66
C LYS A 230 -28.41 -8.63 14.17
N LYS A 231 -27.40 -7.86 14.58
CA LYS A 231 -27.11 -7.56 15.99
C LYS A 231 -28.04 -6.49 16.55
N VAL A 232 -28.36 -5.46 15.75
CA VAL A 232 -29.36 -4.45 16.11
C VAL A 232 -30.72 -5.13 16.36
N LYS A 233 -31.15 -6.04 15.47
CA LYS A 233 -32.39 -6.81 15.65
C LYS A 233 -32.40 -7.69 16.90
N LYS A 234 -31.23 -8.13 17.38
CA LYS A 234 -31.07 -8.94 18.59
C LYS A 234 -30.96 -8.09 19.87
N GLY A 235 -30.77 -6.78 19.73
CA GLY A 235 -30.50 -5.88 20.86
C GLY A 235 -29.06 -5.93 21.36
N ASP A 236 -28.14 -6.59 20.63
CA ASP A 236 -26.74 -6.71 21.02
C ASP A 236 -25.98 -5.38 20.88
N VAL A 237 -26.48 -4.48 20.03
CA VAL A 237 -25.88 -3.17 19.68
C VAL A 237 -27.01 -2.15 19.50
N ARG A 238 -26.84 -0.91 19.97
CA ARG A 238 -27.84 0.17 19.79
C ARG A 238 -28.04 0.47 18.30
N ARG A 239 -29.27 0.76 17.89
CA ARG A 239 -29.54 1.30 16.56
C ARG A 239 -29.05 2.74 16.52
N ILE A 240 -28.01 3.02 15.73
CA ILE A 240 -27.52 4.38 15.50
C ILE A 240 -27.94 4.89 14.12
N SER A 241 -28.10 6.19 13.99
CA SER A 241 -28.35 6.87 12.72
C SER A 241 -27.76 8.28 12.73
N LEU A 242 -27.75 8.92 11.58
CA LEU A 242 -27.11 10.21 11.36
C LEU A 242 -28.14 11.34 11.38
N THR A 243 -27.73 12.48 11.90
CA THR A 243 -28.39 13.77 11.72
C THR A 243 -27.40 14.78 11.14
N ILE A 244 -27.90 15.89 10.59
CA ILE A 244 -27.07 16.98 10.07
C ILE A 244 -27.38 18.22 10.88
N GLN A 245 -26.42 18.64 11.69
CA GLN A 245 -26.49 19.81 12.54
C GLN A 245 -25.17 20.57 12.45
N GLN A 246 -25.14 21.83 12.92
CA GLN A 246 -23.90 22.59 12.97
C GLN A 246 -22.84 21.82 13.78
N ARG A 247 -21.57 22.01 13.42
CA ARG A 247 -20.43 21.38 14.10
C ARG A 247 -20.46 21.70 15.59
N ASP A 248 -20.18 20.69 16.42
CA ASP A 248 -20.17 20.77 17.88
C ASP A 248 -21.49 21.28 18.53
N SER A 249 -22.61 21.31 17.78
CA SER A 249 -23.88 21.87 18.27
C SER A 249 -24.92 20.82 18.66
N PHE A 250 -24.66 19.55 18.38
CA PHE A 250 -25.62 18.47 18.58
C PHE A 250 -25.10 17.43 19.57
N GLU A 251 -25.82 17.31 20.69
CA GLU A 251 -25.63 16.23 21.63
C GLU A 251 -26.35 14.96 21.16
N THR A 252 -25.60 13.86 21.10
CA THR A 252 -26.13 12.54 20.75
C THR A 252 -27.29 12.15 21.65
N LYS A 253 -28.41 11.79 21.02
CA LYS A 253 -29.65 11.47 21.76
C LYS A 253 -30.48 10.41 21.07
N THR A 254 -31.25 9.69 21.88
CA THR A 254 -32.15 8.64 21.41
C THR A 254 -33.56 9.20 21.22
N ILE A 255 -34.13 8.97 20.04
CA ILE A 255 -35.53 9.30 19.72
C ILE A 255 -36.20 7.99 19.29
N GLY A 256 -37.20 7.55 20.05
CA GLY A 256 -37.78 6.21 19.87
C GLY A 256 -36.74 5.14 20.20
N ASP A 257 -36.44 4.29 19.21
CA ASP A 257 -35.45 3.21 19.32
C ASP A 257 -34.11 3.53 18.61
N THR A 258 -33.94 4.76 18.12
CA THR A 258 -32.77 5.15 17.32
C THR A 258 -31.97 6.26 18.00
N THR A 259 -30.67 6.03 18.17
CA THR A 259 -29.70 7.01 18.67
C THR A 259 -29.10 7.79 17.51
N TYR A 260 -29.27 9.11 17.51
CA TYR A 260 -28.76 9.99 16.46
C TYR A 260 -27.44 10.63 16.88
N PHE A 261 -26.49 10.73 15.96
CA PHE A 261 -25.24 11.49 16.10
C PHE A 261 -24.99 12.36 14.85
N ASN A 262 -24.17 13.41 14.99
CA ASN A 262 -23.98 14.39 13.92
C ASN A 262 -23.00 13.92 12.84
N LEU A 263 -23.42 13.97 11.58
CA LEU A 263 -22.57 13.61 10.43
C LEU A 263 -21.40 14.58 10.24
N ILE A 264 -21.59 15.87 10.49
CA ILE A 264 -20.51 16.86 10.32
C ILE A 264 -19.36 16.53 11.27
N ASP A 265 -19.66 16.33 12.56
CA ASP A 265 -18.65 15.98 13.55
C ASP A 265 -17.98 14.64 13.22
N PHE A 266 -18.74 13.68 12.70
CA PHE A 266 -18.18 12.39 12.26
C PHE A 266 -17.18 12.52 11.11
N ILE A 267 -17.47 13.33 10.08
CA ILE A 267 -16.52 13.57 8.97
C ILE A 267 -15.20 14.15 9.54
N TYR A 268 -15.28 15.17 10.39
CA TYR A 268 -14.10 15.79 11.02
C TYR A 268 -13.28 14.81 11.88
N ILE A 269 -13.96 13.96 12.66
CA ILE A 269 -13.28 12.96 13.49
C ILE A 269 -12.49 11.98 12.62
N ILE A 270 -13.06 11.54 11.49
CA ILE A 270 -12.38 10.60 10.60
C ILE A 270 -11.25 11.28 9.81
N GLU A 271 -11.39 12.55 9.42
CA GLU A 271 -10.27 13.33 8.85
C GLU A 271 -9.09 13.42 9.82
N ASN A 272 -9.36 13.77 11.07
CA ASN A 272 -8.34 13.84 12.12
C ASN A 272 -7.71 12.47 12.38
N ALA A 273 -8.51 11.39 12.36
CA ALA A 273 -8.01 10.02 12.49
C ALA A 273 -7.07 9.65 11.32
N MET A 274 -7.43 10.04 10.09
CA MET A 274 -6.56 9.85 8.92
C MET A 274 -5.23 10.58 9.09
N ILE A 275 -5.23 11.84 9.53
CA ILE A 275 -3.99 12.60 9.77
C ILE A 275 -3.10 11.89 10.78
N LYS A 276 -3.65 11.48 11.94
CA LYS A 276 -2.92 10.72 12.97
C LYS A 276 -2.35 9.41 12.43
N TRP A 277 -3.11 8.71 11.60
CA TRP A 277 -2.65 7.47 10.97
C TRP A 277 -1.50 7.73 9.98
N VAL A 278 -1.61 8.74 9.11
CA VAL A 278 -0.56 9.08 8.15
C VAL A 278 0.74 9.51 8.85
N GLU A 279 0.67 10.20 9.98
CA GLU A 279 1.86 10.57 10.76
C GLU A 279 2.71 9.36 11.17
N THR A 280 2.11 8.18 11.33
CA THR A 280 2.85 6.94 11.66
C THR A 280 3.74 6.42 10.52
N TYR A 281 3.64 6.99 9.31
CA TYR A 281 4.48 6.62 8.16
C TYR A 281 5.77 7.41 8.05
N ASN A 282 5.90 8.54 8.75
CA ASN A 282 7.01 9.49 8.56
C ASN A 282 8.41 8.90 8.82
N GLU A 283 8.49 7.78 9.55
CA GLU A 283 9.75 7.13 9.95
C GLU A 283 9.78 5.62 9.65
N ASP A 284 8.73 5.07 9.03
CA ASP A 284 8.59 3.63 8.81
C ASP A 284 8.48 3.28 7.32
N ASN A 285 9.65 3.08 6.70
CA ASN A 285 9.77 2.65 5.31
C ASN A 285 9.09 1.30 5.04
N ILE A 286 9.04 0.41 6.02
CA ILE A 286 8.39 -0.91 5.88
C ILE A 286 6.88 -0.71 5.78
N LYS A 287 6.33 0.25 6.53
CA LYS A 287 4.93 0.65 6.43
C LYS A 287 4.59 1.23 5.06
N ILE A 288 5.47 2.04 4.46
CA ILE A 288 5.29 2.55 3.09
C ILE A 288 5.28 1.40 2.07
N ILE A 289 6.20 0.44 2.17
CA ILE A 289 6.21 -0.73 1.27
C ILE A 289 4.90 -1.53 1.42
N THR A 290 4.44 -1.76 2.66
CA THR A 290 3.18 -2.47 2.93
C THR A 290 1.96 -1.70 2.41
N PHE A 291 1.98 -0.36 2.49
CA PHE A 291 0.93 0.47 1.91
C PHE A 291 0.84 0.23 0.41
N ILE A 292 1.95 0.35 -0.33
CA ILE A 292 1.95 0.19 -1.78
C ILE A 292 1.52 -1.21 -2.17
N GLU A 293 2.00 -2.22 -1.43
CA GLU A 293 1.64 -3.63 -1.64
C GLU A 293 0.13 -3.86 -1.57
N ARG A 294 -0.52 -3.32 -0.53
CA ARG A 294 -1.97 -3.49 -0.34
C ARG A 294 -2.78 -2.54 -1.21
N TYR A 295 -2.36 -1.29 -1.36
CA TYR A 295 -3.08 -0.29 -2.14
C TYR A 295 -3.06 -0.63 -3.64
N ASP A 296 -1.97 -1.19 -4.16
CA ASP A 296 -1.92 -1.75 -5.53
C ASP A 296 -3.02 -2.79 -5.76
N THR A 297 -3.46 -3.56 -4.76
CA THR A 297 -4.57 -4.52 -4.92
C THR A 297 -5.94 -3.87 -5.08
N ILE A 298 -6.06 -2.59 -4.72
CA ILE A 298 -7.29 -1.81 -4.77
C ILE A 298 -7.38 -1.05 -6.09
N VAL A 299 -6.27 -0.43 -6.52
CA VAL A 299 -6.24 0.43 -7.72
C VAL A 299 -5.88 -0.31 -9.00
N ARG A 300 -5.27 -1.51 -8.94
CA ARG A 300 -4.94 -2.25 -10.16
C ARG A 300 -6.20 -2.86 -10.78
N ASN A 301 -6.53 -2.36 -11.98
CA ASN A 301 -7.61 -2.70 -12.93
C ASN A 301 -8.57 -1.53 -13.26
N SER A 302 -8.24 -0.27 -12.91
CA SER A 302 -8.93 0.91 -13.45
C SER A 302 -8.14 1.59 -14.56
#